data_AF-A0A847M866-F1
#
_entry.id   AF-A0A847M866-F1
#
_cell.length_a   1.000
_cell.length_b   1.000
_cell.length_c   1.000
_cell.angle_alpha   90.00
_cell.angle_beta   90.00
_cell.angle_gamma   90.00
#
_symmetry.space_group_name_H-M   'P 1'
#
loop_
_entity.id
_entity.type
_entity.pdbx_description
1 polymer ?
#
loop_
_entity_poly.entity_id
_entity_poly.type
_entity_poly.pdbx_seq_one_letter_code
_entity_poly.pdbx_strand_id
1 'polypeptide(L)'
;MSISDAANTATDPRGPTSDVAIVAALAGNPNAGKTTMFNSLTGARQHVGNYPGVTVERKEGEVRLDDQLFHIVDLPGTYSLTPYSLEEVIARDFVIRERPDVVVDVVDASNLERNLYLATQFIELGAPLVIALNMVDVAEAQGLRIDHALLSQLLGVPIVPVVATTGFGKDELLKTVKEVAQQQTKPQVTIPLGSELDPHIEALADAIEESDVSQEMGIPSRWLAIKLLENDAEVTKELRTILPDAEKLLAEAAETRQHVEEVIGDDPEMAIGDRRWGFIAGACRRAVTQVGPPKVDITDVIDDVVTHRIIGIPLFILMMYLMFEMVFTLGEPPIHWIELGFDRLAVILNGMMADTWIRSLIVDGIIGGVGGVLV
;
A
#
# COMPACT_ATOMS: atom_id res chain seq x y z
N MET A 1 -30.76 13.73 51.23
CA MET A 1 -29.81 14.84 51.01
C MET A 1 -28.43 14.28 51.28
N SER A 2 -27.86 13.58 50.30
CA SER A 2 -27.00 14.11 49.22
C SER A 2 -25.64 14.51 49.74
N ILE A 3 -24.64 13.67 49.43
CA ILE A 3 -23.32 14.08 48.95
C ILE A 3 -22.94 13.03 47.89
N SER A 4 -23.41 13.26 46.67
CA SER A 4 -22.91 12.66 45.45
C SER A 4 -21.95 13.65 44.78
N ASP A 5 -21.10 13.12 43.91
CA ASP A 5 -20.41 13.83 42.82
C ASP A 5 -19.13 14.62 43.17
N ALA A 6 -18.02 13.87 43.15
CA ALA A 6 -16.74 14.39 42.70
C ALA A 6 -16.07 13.32 41.80
N ALA A 7 -16.68 13.10 40.63
CA ALA A 7 -16.05 12.38 39.54
C ALA A 7 -15.12 13.34 38.80
N ASN A 8 -13.88 12.88 38.66
CA ASN A 8 -12.74 13.51 38.03
C ASN A 8 -13.00 13.75 36.53
N THR A 9 -13.43 14.95 36.15
CA THR A 9 -13.42 15.40 34.76
C THR A 9 -12.00 15.79 34.37
N ALA A 10 -11.27 14.87 33.73
CA ALA A 10 -10.09 15.23 32.96
C ALA A 10 -10.54 16.14 31.81
N THR A 11 -10.27 17.43 31.95
CA THR A 11 -10.47 18.44 30.90
C THR A 11 -9.55 18.12 29.72
N ASP A 12 -10.14 17.83 28.56
CA ASP A 12 -9.47 17.89 27.26
C ASP A 12 -8.77 19.27 27.13
N PRO A 13 -7.45 19.35 26.90
CA PRO A 13 -6.74 20.62 26.82
C PRO A 13 -7.08 21.44 25.57
N ARG A 14 -7.95 20.95 24.67
CA ARG A 14 -8.27 21.60 23.40
C ARG A 14 -9.47 22.55 23.55
N GLY A 15 -9.18 23.77 24.01
CA GLY A 15 -10.07 24.92 23.88
C GLY A 15 -10.19 25.38 22.41
N PRO A 16 -11.20 26.21 22.07
CA PRO A 16 -11.46 26.60 20.69
C PRO A 16 -10.58 27.79 20.29
N THR A 17 -9.44 27.52 19.65
CA THR A 17 -8.63 28.53 18.95
C THR A 17 -8.14 28.00 17.61
N SER A 18 -8.22 28.86 16.61
CA SER A 18 -7.99 28.68 15.18
C SER A 18 -6.52 28.45 14.77
N ASP A 19 -5.84 27.44 15.34
CA ASP A 19 -4.44 27.08 14.99
C ASP A 19 -4.13 25.57 15.16
N VAL A 20 -5.13 24.71 15.39
CA VAL A 20 -4.89 23.27 15.51
C VAL A 20 -4.66 22.67 14.12
N ALA A 21 -3.49 22.07 13.95
CA ALA A 21 -3.12 21.45 12.69
C ALA A 21 -3.84 20.11 12.51
N ILE A 22 -4.36 19.88 11.29
CA ILE A 22 -5.04 18.64 10.93
C ILE A 22 -4.00 17.59 10.54
N VAL A 23 -4.03 16.43 11.17
CA VAL A 23 -3.16 15.30 10.82
C VAL A 23 -3.87 14.45 9.78
N ALA A 24 -3.36 14.44 8.55
CA ALA A 24 -3.89 13.65 7.45
C ALA A 24 -2.92 12.53 7.07
N ALA A 25 -3.39 11.29 7.09
CA ALA A 25 -2.61 10.13 6.67
C ALA A 25 -2.83 9.86 5.18
N LEU A 26 -1.78 9.96 4.37
CA LEU A 26 -1.83 9.64 2.95
C LEU A 26 -1.61 8.14 2.77
N ALA A 27 -2.67 7.43 2.38
CA ALA A 27 -2.68 5.99 2.12
C ALA A 27 -2.86 5.71 0.62
N GLY A 28 -2.79 4.44 0.23
CA GLY A 28 -3.09 4.02 -1.13
C GLY A 28 -2.19 2.88 -1.61
N ASN A 29 -2.60 2.29 -2.73
CA ASN A 29 -1.86 1.20 -3.35
C ASN A 29 -0.45 1.65 -3.80
N PRO A 30 0.52 0.73 -3.82
CA PRO A 30 1.76 0.94 -4.56
C PRO A 30 1.47 1.41 -5.98
N ASN A 31 2.23 2.41 -6.44
CA ASN A 31 2.10 3.03 -7.77
C ASN A 31 0.82 3.83 -8.05
N ALA A 32 -0.09 4.02 -7.07
CA ALA A 32 -1.28 4.87 -7.26
C ALA A 32 -0.99 6.38 -7.38
N GLY A 33 0.28 6.78 -7.35
CA GLY A 33 0.72 8.18 -7.38
C GLY A 33 0.76 8.86 -6.01
N LYS A 34 0.72 8.08 -4.92
CA LYS A 34 0.82 8.54 -3.53
C LYS A 34 2.04 9.45 -3.27
N THR A 35 3.25 9.00 -3.62
CA THR A 35 4.47 9.80 -3.47
C THR A 35 4.44 11.09 -4.28
N THR A 36 3.88 11.05 -5.50
CA THR A 36 3.71 12.23 -6.35
C THR A 36 2.73 13.22 -5.70
N MET A 37 1.63 12.72 -5.14
CA MET A 37 0.66 13.54 -4.42
C MET A 37 1.26 14.15 -3.15
N PHE A 38 2.00 13.36 -2.36
CA PHE A 38 2.71 13.86 -1.20
C PHE A 38 3.64 15.03 -1.55
N ASN A 39 4.50 14.86 -2.55
CA ASN A 39 5.40 15.92 -3.02
C ASN A 39 4.64 17.13 -3.57
N SER A 40 3.54 16.89 -4.31
CA SER A 40 2.68 17.95 -4.85
C SER A 40 2.03 18.76 -3.74
N LEU A 41 1.63 18.11 -2.63
CA LEU A 41 1.02 18.75 -1.46
C LEU A 41 2.05 19.56 -0.65
N THR A 42 3.15 18.94 -0.23
CA THR A 42 4.10 19.46 0.78
C THR A 42 5.27 20.26 0.18
N GLY A 43 5.58 20.06 -1.10
CA GLY A 43 6.70 20.71 -1.77
C GLY A 43 8.04 20.43 -1.08
N ALA A 44 8.76 21.49 -0.70
CA ALA A 44 10.06 21.36 -0.03
C ALA A 44 9.96 21.12 1.49
N ARG A 45 8.77 21.20 2.08
CA ARG A 45 8.57 21.10 3.55
C ARG A 45 8.27 19.66 3.95
N GLN A 46 9.25 18.79 3.74
CA GLN A 46 9.15 17.37 4.08
C GLN A 46 10.34 16.92 4.92
N HIS A 47 10.09 15.96 5.81
CA HIS A 47 11.06 15.25 6.60
C HIS A 47 10.94 13.76 6.30
N VAL A 48 12.08 13.07 6.20
CA VAL A 48 12.14 11.62 5.97
C VAL A 48 12.87 10.99 7.14
N GLY A 49 12.20 10.04 7.79
CA GLY A 49 12.74 9.19 8.85
C GLY A 49 12.39 7.72 8.60
N ASN A 50 12.44 6.91 9.64
CA ASN A 50 12.01 5.52 9.62
C ASN A 50 10.94 5.30 10.69
N TYR A 51 10.04 4.35 10.45
CA TYR A 51 9.14 3.88 11.50
C TYR A 51 9.94 3.22 12.64
N PRO A 52 9.50 3.35 13.91
CA PRO A 52 10.24 2.83 15.06
C PRO A 52 10.56 1.34 14.93
N GLY A 53 11.84 0.99 15.04
CA GLY A 53 12.29 -0.41 15.08
C GLY A 53 12.33 -1.14 13.73
N VAL A 54 12.09 -0.44 12.61
CA VAL A 54 12.05 -1.05 11.27
C VAL A 54 12.74 -0.20 10.20
N THR A 55 13.01 -0.78 9.03
CA THR A 55 13.67 -0.13 7.89
C THR A 55 12.69 0.51 6.90
N VAL A 56 11.43 0.66 7.28
CA VAL A 56 10.40 1.27 6.43
C VAL A 56 10.46 2.78 6.59
N GLU A 57 10.61 3.49 5.46
CA GLU A 57 10.66 4.95 5.43
C GLU A 57 9.33 5.56 5.90
N ARG A 58 9.41 6.61 6.73
CA ARG A 58 8.29 7.46 7.15
C ARG A 58 8.52 8.86 6.60
N LYS A 59 7.61 9.35 5.75
CA LYS A 59 7.69 10.72 5.20
C LYS A 59 6.60 11.57 5.80
N GLU A 60 6.98 12.77 6.23
CA GLU A 60 6.05 13.73 6.82
C GLU A 60 6.27 15.09 6.22
N GLY A 61 5.22 15.87 6.09
CA GLY A 61 5.36 17.22 5.57
C GLY A 61 4.20 18.11 5.94
N GLU A 62 4.38 19.39 5.70
CA GLU A 62 3.42 20.42 6.07
C GLU A 62 2.91 21.15 4.85
N VAL A 63 1.59 21.35 4.79
CA VAL A 63 0.94 22.20 3.79
C VAL A 63 -0.04 23.13 4.49
N ARG A 64 -0.19 24.35 3.97
CA ARG A 64 -1.23 25.30 4.40
C ARG A 64 -2.21 25.53 3.27
N LEU A 65 -3.49 25.50 3.61
CA LEU A 65 -4.56 26.02 2.77
C LEU A 65 -5.30 27.08 3.59
N ASP A 66 -5.33 28.31 3.09
CA ASP A 66 -5.80 29.48 3.83
C ASP A 66 -5.12 29.56 5.22
N ASP A 67 -5.90 29.61 6.30
CA ASP A 67 -5.42 29.63 7.68
C ASP A 67 -5.25 28.24 8.31
N GLN A 68 -5.54 27.15 7.58
CA GLN A 68 -5.45 25.78 8.11
C GLN A 68 -4.08 25.16 7.81
N LEU A 69 -3.37 24.72 8.86
CA LEU A 69 -2.18 23.88 8.74
C LEU A 69 -2.58 22.39 8.67
N PHE A 70 -1.95 21.64 7.77
CA PHE A 70 -2.08 20.20 7.66
C PHE A 70 -0.71 19.56 7.84
N HIS A 71 -0.61 18.57 8.73
CA HIS A 71 0.51 17.63 8.80
C HIS A 71 0.14 16.40 8.00
N ILE A 72 0.83 16.19 6.88
CA ILE A 72 0.62 15.05 6.00
C ILE A 72 1.64 13.98 6.38
N VAL A 73 1.16 12.79 6.73
CA VAL A 73 2.01 11.61 6.98
C VAL A 73 1.81 10.62 5.85
N ASP A 74 2.88 10.30 5.13
CA ASP A 74 2.87 9.30 4.05
C ASP A 74 2.97 7.90 4.65
N LEU A 75 1.89 7.11 4.53
CA LEU A 75 1.91 5.71 4.93
C LEU A 75 2.61 4.85 3.87
N PRO A 76 3.19 3.69 4.23
CA PRO A 76 3.69 2.74 3.25
C PRO A 76 2.60 2.35 2.25
N GLY A 77 2.98 2.19 0.98
CA GLY A 77 2.02 1.75 -0.05
C GLY A 77 1.58 0.31 0.23
N THR A 78 0.27 0.09 0.34
CA THR A 78 -0.29 -1.21 0.69
C THR A 78 -1.52 -1.55 -0.17
N TYR A 79 -1.80 -2.84 -0.37
CA TYR A 79 -3.03 -3.30 -1.04
C TYR A 79 -4.15 -3.66 -0.05
N SER A 80 -3.84 -3.82 1.23
CA SER A 80 -4.80 -4.19 2.27
C SER A 80 -4.37 -3.70 3.66
N LEU A 81 -5.11 -4.06 4.70
CA LEU A 81 -4.81 -3.86 6.12
C LEU A 81 -4.78 -5.22 6.85
N THR A 82 -4.22 -6.23 6.18
CA THR A 82 -3.99 -7.58 6.72
C THR A 82 -2.60 -7.67 7.36
N PRO A 83 -2.26 -8.73 8.12
CA PRO A 83 -0.96 -8.83 8.78
C PRO A 83 0.12 -9.52 7.91
N TYR A 84 -0.01 -9.54 6.58
CA TYR A 84 0.89 -10.31 5.70
C TYR A 84 2.21 -9.61 5.38
N SER A 85 2.21 -8.27 5.35
CA SER A 85 3.41 -7.46 5.15
C SER A 85 3.60 -6.46 6.28
N LEU A 86 4.85 -6.05 6.49
CA LEU A 86 5.16 -5.03 7.49
C LEU A 86 4.53 -3.69 7.14
N GLU A 87 4.46 -3.35 5.85
CA GLU A 87 3.83 -2.16 5.31
C GLU A 87 2.33 -2.11 5.65
N GLU A 88 1.62 -3.23 5.50
CA GLU A 88 0.20 -3.34 5.88
C GLU A 88 -0.02 -3.15 7.38
N VAL A 89 0.82 -3.80 8.21
CA VAL A 89 0.76 -3.66 9.67
C VAL A 89 1.03 -2.22 10.09
N ILE A 90 2.04 -1.56 9.51
CA ILE A 90 2.34 -0.15 9.79
C ILE A 90 1.16 0.75 9.42
N ALA A 91 0.58 0.58 8.23
CA ALA A 91 -0.56 1.38 7.79
C ALA A 91 -1.78 1.19 8.70
N ARG A 92 -2.09 -0.06 9.05
CA ARG A 92 -3.19 -0.41 9.97
C ARG A 92 -2.98 0.18 11.36
N ASP A 93 -1.82 -0.07 11.96
CA ASP A 93 -1.50 0.36 13.32
C ASP A 93 -1.46 1.89 13.42
N PHE A 94 -1.00 2.59 12.38
CA PHE A 94 -1.04 4.05 12.34
C PHE A 94 -2.48 4.56 12.43
N VAL A 95 -3.39 4.03 11.61
CA VAL A 95 -4.79 4.49 11.62
C VAL A 95 -5.49 4.17 12.94
N ILE A 96 -5.23 2.99 13.52
CA ILE A 96 -5.83 2.55 14.79
C ILE A 96 -5.29 3.32 15.99
N ARG A 97 -3.95 3.47 16.07
CA ARG A 97 -3.27 3.96 17.29
C ARG A 97 -2.95 5.44 17.24
N GLU A 98 -2.47 5.95 16.10
CA GLU A 98 -2.18 7.39 15.95
C GLU A 98 -3.46 8.20 15.65
N ARG A 99 -4.53 7.54 15.18
CA ARG A 99 -5.87 8.12 14.96
C ARG A 99 -5.80 9.47 14.21
N PRO A 100 -5.32 9.47 12.96
CA PRO A 100 -5.30 10.71 12.16
C PRO A 100 -6.70 11.31 12.07
N ASP A 101 -6.79 12.63 11.97
CA ASP A 101 -8.08 13.33 11.82
C ASP A 101 -8.80 12.91 10.53
N VAL A 102 -8.03 12.49 9.52
CA VAL A 102 -8.55 11.97 8.24
C VAL A 102 -7.51 11.11 7.53
N VAL A 103 -7.96 10.03 6.92
CA VAL A 103 -7.21 9.23 5.94
C VAL A 103 -7.53 9.76 4.55
N VAL A 104 -6.50 10.04 3.76
CA VAL A 104 -6.60 10.39 2.35
C VAL A 104 -6.13 9.18 1.55
N ASP A 105 -7.07 8.41 1.02
CA ASP A 105 -6.76 7.21 0.24
C ASP A 105 -6.57 7.58 -1.24
N VAL A 106 -5.34 7.43 -1.73
CA VAL A 106 -4.97 7.73 -3.11
C VAL A 106 -5.30 6.54 -4.00
N VAL A 107 -6.35 6.69 -4.80
CA VAL A 107 -6.93 5.64 -5.64
C VAL A 107 -6.63 5.96 -7.11
N ASP A 108 -5.93 5.05 -7.80
CA ASP A 108 -5.70 5.18 -9.24
C ASP A 108 -6.99 4.92 -10.04
N ALA A 109 -7.48 5.96 -10.71
CA ALA A 109 -8.68 5.94 -11.55
C ALA A 109 -8.58 4.97 -12.73
N SER A 110 -7.38 4.72 -13.25
CA SER A 110 -7.14 3.79 -14.36
C SER A 110 -7.22 2.31 -13.93
N ASN A 111 -7.10 2.05 -12.62
CA ASN A 111 -7.18 0.71 -12.03
C ASN A 111 -8.10 0.69 -10.80
N LEU A 112 -9.30 1.25 -10.99
CA LEU A 112 -10.21 1.63 -9.90
C LEU A 112 -10.61 0.45 -9.00
N GLU A 113 -11.09 -0.65 -9.58
CA GLU A 113 -11.57 -1.82 -8.80
C GLU A 113 -10.51 -2.32 -7.83
N ARG A 114 -9.26 -2.43 -8.30
CA ARG A 114 -8.15 -2.91 -7.47
C ARG A 114 -7.77 -1.94 -6.35
N ASN A 115 -7.92 -0.65 -6.58
CA ASN A 115 -7.59 0.36 -5.58
C ASN A 115 -8.68 0.50 -4.51
N LEU A 116 -9.94 0.32 -4.88
CA LEU A 116 -11.05 0.40 -3.93
C LEU A 116 -11.06 -0.71 -2.88
N TYR A 117 -10.29 -1.80 -3.06
CA TYR A 117 -10.17 -2.85 -2.04
C TYR A 117 -9.64 -2.29 -0.71
N LEU A 118 -8.56 -1.49 -0.75
CA LEU A 118 -8.03 -0.83 0.44
C LEU A 118 -9.05 0.16 1.02
N ALA A 119 -9.72 0.95 0.17
CA ALA A 119 -10.75 1.90 0.60
C ALA A 119 -11.87 1.23 1.41
N THR A 120 -12.33 0.04 1.01
CA THR A 120 -13.37 -0.69 1.76
C THR A 120 -12.93 -1.02 3.18
N GLN A 121 -11.65 -1.31 3.41
CA GLN A 121 -11.14 -1.65 4.72
C GLN A 121 -10.99 -0.41 5.62
N PHE A 122 -10.64 0.76 5.07
CA PHE A 122 -10.73 2.01 5.83
C PHE A 122 -12.18 2.36 6.19
N ILE A 123 -13.14 2.06 5.30
CA ILE A 123 -14.57 2.22 5.56
C ILE A 123 -15.01 1.32 6.72
N GLU A 124 -14.66 0.04 6.68
CA GLU A 124 -14.96 -0.93 7.74
C GLU A 124 -14.32 -0.54 9.09
N LEU A 125 -13.11 0.03 9.07
CA LEU A 125 -12.43 0.53 10.27
C LEU A 125 -13.12 1.78 10.85
N GLY A 126 -14.04 2.40 10.11
CA GLY A 126 -14.75 3.60 10.52
C GLY A 126 -13.86 4.84 10.60
N ALA A 127 -12.73 4.84 9.88
CA ALA A 127 -11.82 5.97 9.81
C ALA A 127 -12.48 7.14 9.03
N PRO A 128 -12.33 8.40 9.45
CA PRO A 128 -12.70 9.54 8.61
C PRO A 128 -11.88 9.47 7.31
N LEU A 129 -12.55 9.39 6.16
CA LEU A 129 -11.93 9.01 4.89
C LEU A 129 -12.30 10.00 3.78
N VAL A 130 -11.30 10.37 2.98
CA VAL A 130 -11.46 11.04 1.69
C VAL A 130 -10.71 10.25 0.64
N ILE A 131 -11.37 9.92 -0.47
CA ILE A 131 -10.71 9.28 -1.61
C ILE A 131 -10.20 10.36 -2.56
N ALA A 132 -8.88 10.39 -2.76
CA ALA A 132 -8.25 11.18 -3.81
C ALA A 132 -8.16 10.31 -5.07
N LEU A 133 -9.16 10.45 -5.95
CA LEU A 133 -9.25 9.69 -7.20
C LEU A 133 -8.22 10.26 -8.19
N ASN A 134 -7.02 9.71 -8.18
CA ASN A 134 -5.86 10.18 -8.92
C ASN A 134 -5.81 9.61 -10.35
N MET A 135 -5.01 10.22 -11.22
CA MET A 135 -4.82 9.80 -12.61
C MET A 135 -6.11 9.80 -13.45
N VAL A 136 -7.01 10.74 -13.17
CA VAL A 136 -8.26 10.88 -13.95
C VAL A 136 -7.99 11.19 -15.43
N ASP A 137 -6.88 11.87 -15.73
CA ASP A 137 -6.39 12.12 -17.09
C ASP A 137 -5.97 10.82 -17.81
N VAL A 138 -5.31 9.90 -17.10
CA VAL A 138 -4.94 8.58 -17.63
C VAL A 138 -6.19 7.73 -17.88
N ALA A 139 -7.12 7.70 -16.93
CA ALA A 139 -8.40 6.99 -17.07
C ALA A 139 -9.19 7.51 -18.29
N GLU A 140 -9.32 8.83 -18.44
CA GLU A 140 -9.96 9.43 -19.61
C GLU A 140 -9.22 9.10 -20.92
N ALA A 141 -7.88 9.07 -20.91
CA ALA A 141 -7.08 8.71 -22.07
C ALA A 141 -7.34 7.26 -22.54
N GLN A 142 -7.60 6.35 -21.59
CA GLN A 142 -8.02 4.95 -21.80
C GLN A 142 -9.51 4.79 -22.17
N GLY A 143 -10.27 5.88 -22.21
CA GLY A 143 -11.70 5.87 -22.51
C GLY A 143 -12.57 5.51 -21.32
N LEU A 144 -12.05 5.55 -20.09
CA LEU A 144 -12.86 5.39 -18.88
C LEU A 144 -13.49 6.72 -18.50
N ARG A 145 -14.80 6.72 -18.29
CA ARG A 145 -15.52 7.84 -17.69
C ARG A 145 -16.11 7.40 -16.36
N ILE A 146 -15.66 8.06 -15.30
CA ILE A 146 -16.01 7.74 -13.91
C ILE A 146 -16.95 8.82 -13.36
N ASP A 147 -18.16 8.40 -12.99
CA ASP A 147 -19.09 9.19 -12.19
C ASP A 147 -18.69 9.11 -10.71
N HIS A 148 -17.72 9.96 -10.34
CA HIS A 148 -17.18 10.01 -8.97
C HIS A 148 -18.22 10.47 -7.93
N ALA A 149 -19.24 11.22 -8.34
CA ALA A 149 -20.33 11.63 -7.45
C ALA A 149 -21.23 10.43 -7.09
N LEU A 150 -21.60 9.62 -8.09
CA LEU A 150 -22.30 8.36 -7.85
C LEU A 150 -21.44 7.39 -7.03
N LEU A 151 -20.15 7.25 -7.36
CA LEU A 151 -19.26 6.39 -6.61
C LEU A 151 -19.13 6.85 -5.14
N SER A 152 -19.04 8.15 -4.90
CA SER A 152 -19.04 8.75 -3.56
C SER A 152 -20.31 8.40 -2.78
N GLN A 153 -21.48 8.48 -3.42
CA GLN A 153 -22.74 8.06 -2.80
C GLN A 153 -22.76 6.56 -2.47
N LEU A 154 -22.21 5.71 -3.34
CA LEU A 154 -22.21 4.26 -3.17
C LEU A 154 -21.25 3.80 -2.06
N LEU A 155 -20.10 4.47 -1.93
CA LEU A 155 -19.10 4.18 -0.90
C LEU A 155 -19.35 4.92 0.42
N GLY A 156 -20.21 5.95 0.41
CA GLY A 156 -20.53 6.74 1.60
C GLY A 156 -19.38 7.62 2.08
N VAL A 157 -18.43 7.94 1.20
CA VAL A 157 -17.25 8.77 1.49
C VAL A 157 -16.99 9.78 0.38
N PRO A 158 -16.49 10.99 0.68
CA PRO A 158 -16.16 11.99 -0.33
C PRO A 158 -15.08 11.50 -1.30
N ILE A 159 -15.27 11.75 -2.60
CA ILE A 159 -14.31 11.43 -3.65
C ILE A 159 -13.96 12.70 -4.42
N VAL A 160 -12.68 13.03 -4.47
CA VAL A 160 -12.18 14.22 -5.18
C VAL A 160 -11.30 13.76 -6.35
N PRO A 161 -11.65 14.11 -7.61
CA PRO A 161 -10.81 13.82 -8.77
C PRO A 161 -9.55 14.69 -8.77
N VAL A 162 -8.38 14.07 -8.95
CA VAL A 162 -7.08 14.75 -8.90
C VAL A 162 -6.11 14.24 -9.96
N VAL A 163 -5.14 15.08 -10.31
CA VAL A 163 -3.96 14.69 -11.11
C VAL A 163 -2.72 15.16 -10.37
N ALA A 164 -2.08 14.24 -9.64
CA ALA A 164 -0.98 14.58 -8.73
C ALA A 164 0.20 15.29 -9.42
N THR A 165 0.49 14.95 -10.68
CA THR A 165 1.59 15.53 -11.48
C THR A 165 1.36 16.98 -11.87
N THR A 166 0.11 17.38 -12.12
CA THR A 166 -0.25 18.75 -12.53
C THR A 166 -0.74 19.59 -11.35
N GLY A 167 -1.11 18.95 -10.24
CA GLY A 167 -1.74 19.60 -9.09
C GLY A 167 -3.24 19.85 -9.26
N PHE A 168 -3.86 19.34 -10.34
CA PHE A 168 -5.30 19.44 -10.54
C PHE A 168 -6.06 18.81 -9.35
N GLY A 169 -7.08 19.50 -8.86
CA GLY A 169 -7.93 19.05 -7.74
C GLY A 169 -7.28 19.15 -6.35
N LYS A 170 -6.04 19.62 -6.23
CA LYS A 170 -5.31 19.72 -4.95
C LYS A 170 -6.04 20.57 -3.89
N ASP A 171 -6.45 21.79 -4.26
CA ASP A 171 -7.08 22.71 -3.31
C ASP A 171 -8.47 22.21 -2.90
N GLU A 172 -9.20 21.58 -3.81
CA GLU A 172 -10.48 20.93 -3.53
C GLU A 172 -10.29 19.75 -2.57
N LEU A 173 -9.27 18.92 -2.79
CA LEU A 173 -8.93 17.82 -1.89
C LEU A 173 -8.65 18.33 -0.48
N LEU A 174 -7.81 19.36 -0.32
CA LEU A 174 -7.51 19.94 0.99
C LEU A 174 -8.73 20.56 1.69
N LYS A 175 -9.66 21.15 0.92
CA LYS A 175 -10.95 21.64 1.48
C LYS A 175 -11.81 20.49 2.00
N THR A 176 -11.97 19.43 1.21
CA THR A 176 -12.74 18.24 1.60
C THR A 176 -12.12 17.54 2.81
N VAL A 177 -10.79 17.41 2.84
CA VAL A 177 -10.02 16.89 3.98
C VAL A 177 -10.30 17.71 5.24
N LYS A 178 -10.27 19.05 5.14
CA LYS A 178 -10.61 19.94 6.25
C LYS A 178 -12.05 19.73 6.75
N GLU A 179 -13.01 19.62 5.84
CA GLU A 179 -14.41 19.42 6.19
C GLU A 179 -14.63 18.09 6.91
N VAL A 180 -14.08 16.99 6.39
CA VAL A 180 -14.19 15.66 7.00
C VAL A 180 -13.50 15.60 8.36
N ALA A 181 -12.31 16.17 8.49
CA ALA A 181 -11.57 16.24 9.75
C ALA A 181 -12.34 17.03 10.83
N GLN A 182 -12.89 18.20 10.47
CA GLN A 182 -13.64 19.04 11.41
C GLN A 182 -14.96 18.44 11.86
N GLN A 183 -15.65 17.74 10.96
CA GLN A 183 -16.92 17.08 11.26
C GLN A 183 -16.74 15.69 11.86
N GLN A 184 -15.51 15.15 11.84
CA GLN A 184 -15.20 13.74 12.13
C GLN A 184 -16.16 12.80 11.41
N THR A 185 -16.43 13.10 10.14
CA THR A 185 -17.43 12.37 9.35
C THR A 185 -16.95 10.94 9.16
N LYS A 186 -17.62 10.01 9.84
CA LYS A 186 -17.40 8.58 9.63
C LYS A 186 -18.13 8.12 8.36
N PRO A 187 -17.62 7.08 7.67
CA PRO A 187 -18.30 6.45 6.55
C PRO A 187 -19.75 6.10 6.91
N GLN A 188 -20.69 6.44 6.04
CA GLN A 188 -22.13 6.21 6.27
C GLN A 188 -22.64 4.88 5.70
N VAL A 189 -21.75 4.09 5.11
CA VAL A 189 -22.07 2.82 4.46
C VAL A 189 -21.37 1.69 5.20
N THR A 190 -22.13 0.65 5.49
CA THR A 190 -21.59 -0.65 5.91
C THR A 190 -21.39 -1.51 4.68
N ILE A 191 -20.20 -2.07 4.49
CA ILE A 191 -19.91 -3.00 3.40
C ILE A 191 -20.73 -4.28 3.64
N PRO A 192 -21.68 -4.63 2.74
CA PRO A 192 -22.48 -5.84 2.90
C PRO A 192 -21.62 -7.06 2.57
N LEU A 193 -21.51 -7.99 3.50
CA LEU A 193 -20.78 -9.25 3.30
C LEU A 193 -21.72 -10.41 2.96
N GLY A 194 -23.02 -10.13 2.83
CA GLY A 194 -24.03 -11.02 2.31
C GLY A 194 -24.79 -11.75 3.41
N SER A 195 -25.97 -12.28 3.07
CA SER A 195 -26.89 -12.90 4.02
C SER A 195 -26.34 -14.12 4.76
N GLU A 196 -25.25 -14.69 4.27
CA GLU A 196 -24.57 -15.83 4.88
C GLU A 196 -23.55 -15.38 5.93
N LEU A 197 -22.82 -14.27 5.71
CA LEU A 197 -21.78 -13.80 6.64
C LEU A 197 -22.30 -12.74 7.62
N ASP A 198 -23.12 -11.79 7.14
CA ASP A 198 -23.55 -10.65 7.94
C ASP A 198 -24.20 -11.07 9.29
N PRO A 199 -25.10 -12.07 9.37
CA PRO A 199 -25.68 -12.48 10.65
C PRO A 199 -24.64 -12.99 11.66
N HIS A 200 -23.62 -13.71 11.21
CA HIS A 200 -22.55 -14.24 12.06
C HIS A 200 -21.62 -13.12 12.53
N ILE A 201 -21.33 -12.17 11.64
CA ILE A 201 -20.53 -11.00 11.97
C ILE A 201 -21.25 -10.12 13.00
N GLU A 202 -22.54 -9.87 12.84
CA GLU A 202 -23.31 -9.07 13.81
C GLU A 202 -23.41 -9.77 15.17
N ALA A 203 -23.63 -11.09 15.20
CA ALA A 203 -23.66 -11.84 16.46
C ALA A 203 -22.31 -11.76 17.22
N LEU A 204 -21.18 -11.91 16.51
CA LEU A 204 -19.86 -11.72 17.09
C LEU A 204 -19.61 -10.26 17.50
N ALA A 205 -20.08 -9.29 16.71
CA ALA A 205 -19.95 -7.88 17.03
C ALA A 205 -20.70 -7.52 18.32
N ASP A 206 -21.90 -8.06 18.53
CA ASP A 206 -22.67 -7.90 19.77
C ASP A 206 -21.90 -8.48 20.97
N ALA A 207 -21.33 -9.68 20.84
CA ALA A 207 -20.51 -10.31 21.89
C ALA A 207 -19.24 -9.50 22.21
N ILE A 208 -18.63 -8.84 21.20
CA ILE A 208 -17.49 -7.95 21.36
C ILE A 208 -17.90 -6.67 22.09
N GLU A 209 -19.04 -6.08 21.73
CA GLU A 209 -19.55 -4.87 22.37
C GLU A 209 -19.86 -5.11 23.86
N GLU A 210 -20.40 -6.28 24.22
CA GLU A 210 -20.64 -6.68 25.61
C GLU A 210 -19.36 -6.78 26.45
N SER A 211 -18.19 -6.92 25.82
CA SER A 211 -16.89 -7.04 26.49
C SER A 211 -16.16 -5.70 26.70
N ASP A 212 -16.74 -4.58 26.22
CA ASP A 212 -16.17 -3.23 26.22
C ASP A 212 -14.82 -3.07 25.45
N VAL A 213 -14.26 -4.14 24.88
CA VAL A 213 -12.94 -4.12 24.22
C VAL A 213 -12.90 -3.20 23.00
N SER A 214 -14.01 -3.08 22.29
CA SER A 214 -14.14 -2.14 21.17
C SER A 214 -13.93 -0.70 21.60
N GLN A 215 -14.43 -0.32 22.78
CA GLN A 215 -14.28 1.03 23.32
C GLN A 215 -12.84 1.27 23.80
N GLU A 216 -12.23 0.26 24.43
CA GLU A 216 -10.84 0.33 24.90
C GLU A 216 -9.86 0.48 23.73
N MET A 217 -10.05 -0.29 22.66
CA MET A 217 -9.25 -0.18 21.43
C MET A 217 -9.65 1.04 20.57
N GLY A 218 -10.88 1.53 20.72
CA GLY A 218 -11.53 2.53 19.88
C GLY A 218 -11.65 2.10 18.42
N ILE A 219 -11.98 0.83 18.21
CA ILE A 219 -12.17 0.18 16.90
C ILE A 219 -13.59 -0.38 16.84
N PRO A 220 -14.32 -0.28 15.72
CA PRO A 220 -15.68 -0.83 15.63
C PRO A 220 -15.75 -2.33 15.93
N SER A 221 -16.72 -2.75 16.76
CA SER A 221 -16.98 -4.16 17.09
C SER A 221 -17.17 -5.04 15.85
N ARG A 222 -17.88 -4.53 14.82
CA ARG A 222 -18.04 -5.20 13.53
C ARG A 222 -16.71 -5.45 12.81
N TRP A 223 -15.76 -4.51 12.86
CA TRP A 223 -14.43 -4.70 12.28
C TRP A 223 -13.65 -5.78 13.02
N LEU A 224 -13.70 -5.77 14.36
CA LEU A 224 -13.07 -6.82 15.17
C LEU A 224 -13.68 -8.20 14.89
N ALA A 225 -15.01 -8.30 14.75
CA ALA A 225 -15.68 -9.53 14.36
C ALA A 225 -15.18 -10.05 13.00
N ILE A 226 -15.08 -9.17 12.00
CA ILE A 226 -14.49 -9.52 10.68
C ILE A 226 -13.07 -10.04 10.85
N LYS A 227 -12.21 -9.36 11.61
CA LYS A 227 -10.81 -9.80 11.82
C LYS A 227 -10.69 -11.11 12.58
N LEU A 228 -11.60 -11.39 13.50
CA LEU A 228 -11.68 -12.68 14.17
C LEU A 228 -12.12 -13.79 13.22
N LEU A 229 -13.03 -13.52 12.28
CA LEU A 229 -13.40 -14.48 11.24
C LEU A 229 -12.28 -14.70 10.21
N GLU A 230 -11.51 -13.66 9.87
CA GLU A 230 -10.28 -13.76 9.06
C GLU A 230 -9.12 -14.42 9.84
N ASN A 231 -9.31 -14.80 11.11
CA ASN A 231 -8.30 -15.42 11.97
C ASN A 231 -6.99 -14.58 12.10
N ASP A 232 -7.13 -13.24 12.20
CA ASP A 232 -5.99 -12.32 12.32
C ASP A 232 -5.19 -12.56 13.61
N ALA A 233 -3.91 -12.94 13.45
CA ALA A 233 -3.04 -13.32 14.56
C ALA A 233 -2.69 -12.14 15.48
N GLU A 234 -2.55 -10.92 14.95
CA GLU A 234 -2.20 -9.74 15.73
C GLU A 234 -3.40 -9.28 16.56
N VAL A 235 -4.60 -9.26 15.98
CA VAL A 235 -5.84 -8.96 16.71
C VAL A 235 -6.06 -9.98 17.82
N THR A 236 -5.89 -11.27 17.53
CA THR A 236 -6.02 -12.35 18.53
C THR A 236 -5.06 -12.15 19.71
N LYS A 237 -3.81 -11.76 19.43
CA LYS A 237 -2.78 -11.51 20.45
C LYS A 237 -3.09 -10.26 21.28
N GLU A 238 -3.58 -9.20 20.64
CA GLU A 238 -3.98 -7.97 21.31
C GLU A 238 -5.16 -8.19 22.24
N LEU A 239 -6.19 -8.93 21.80
CA LEU A 239 -7.34 -9.30 22.63
C LEU A 239 -6.94 -10.09 23.88
N ARG A 240 -6.00 -11.04 23.78
CA ARG A 240 -5.47 -11.77 24.96
C ARG A 240 -4.76 -10.87 25.97
N THR A 241 -4.25 -9.73 25.52
CA THR A 241 -3.54 -8.78 26.39
C THR A 241 -4.53 -7.88 27.13
N ILE A 242 -5.64 -7.54 26.49
CA ILE A 242 -6.63 -6.60 27.00
C ILE A 242 -7.71 -7.33 27.83
N LEU A 243 -8.27 -8.42 27.29
CA LEU A 243 -9.37 -9.13 27.89
C LEU A 243 -8.89 -10.31 28.75
N PRO A 244 -9.23 -10.34 30.06
CA PRO A 244 -8.93 -11.49 30.93
C PRO A 244 -9.58 -12.80 30.45
N ASP A 245 -10.79 -12.70 29.89
CA ASP A 245 -11.58 -13.82 29.38
C ASP A 245 -11.56 -13.90 27.84
N ALA A 246 -10.49 -13.42 27.19
CA ALA A 246 -10.34 -13.44 25.74
C ALA A 246 -10.62 -14.82 25.12
N GLU A 247 -10.21 -15.90 25.79
CA GLU A 247 -10.37 -17.26 25.28
C GLU A 247 -11.83 -17.66 25.06
N LYS A 248 -12.78 -17.10 25.81
CA LYS A 248 -14.22 -17.34 25.58
C LYS A 248 -14.66 -16.78 24.22
N LEU A 249 -14.32 -15.51 23.96
CA LEU A 249 -14.63 -14.83 22.71
C LEU A 249 -13.90 -15.47 21.52
N LEU A 250 -12.63 -15.84 21.70
CA LEU A 250 -11.84 -16.50 20.67
C LEU A 250 -12.37 -17.90 20.33
N ALA A 251 -12.89 -18.64 21.32
CA ALA A 251 -13.56 -19.92 21.09
C ALA A 251 -14.86 -19.74 20.29
N GLU A 252 -15.68 -18.74 20.64
CA GLU A 252 -16.90 -18.40 19.91
C GLU A 252 -16.62 -18.00 18.45
N ALA A 253 -15.58 -17.19 18.23
CA ALA A 253 -15.12 -16.86 16.89
C ALA A 253 -14.64 -18.11 16.12
N ALA A 254 -13.96 -19.05 16.77
CA ALA A 254 -13.50 -20.29 16.15
C ALA A 254 -14.66 -21.20 15.73
N GLU A 255 -15.66 -21.37 16.60
CA GLU A 255 -16.89 -22.11 16.28
C GLU A 255 -17.64 -21.45 15.11
N THR A 256 -17.71 -20.11 15.11
CA THR A 256 -18.35 -19.35 14.03
C THR A 256 -17.60 -19.53 12.70
N ARG A 257 -16.27 -19.47 12.69
CA ARG A 257 -15.45 -19.74 11.49
C ARG A 257 -15.73 -21.12 10.92
N GLN A 258 -15.72 -22.16 11.76
CA GLN A 258 -16.01 -23.52 11.32
C GLN A 258 -17.43 -23.63 10.73
N HIS A 259 -18.41 -23.00 11.36
CA HIS A 259 -19.77 -23.01 10.85
C HIS A 259 -19.90 -22.30 9.49
N VAL A 260 -19.25 -21.14 9.35
CA VAL A 260 -19.20 -20.40 8.07
C VAL A 260 -18.55 -21.25 6.98
N GLU A 261 -17.44 -21.92 7.27
CA GLU A 261 -16.76 -22.83 6.34
C GLU A 261 -17.66 -23.98 5.89
N GLU A 262 -18.43 -24.58 6.82
CA GLU A 262 -19.39 -25.65 6.51
C GLU A 262 -20.56 -25.18 5.62
N VAL A 263 -21.05 -23.94 5.82
CA VAL A 263 -22.19 -23.38 5.09
C VAL A 263 -21.80 -22.86 3.71
N ILE A 264 -20.69 -22.13 3.62
CA ILE A 264 -20.22 -21.49 2.38
C ILE A 264 -19.42 -22.48 1.52
N GLY A 265 -18.71 -23.41 2.16
CA GLY A 265 -17.83 -24.36 1.49
C GLY A 265 -16.48 -23.75 1.08
N ASP A 266 -16.08 -22.63 1.71
CA ASP A 266 -14.81 -21.95 1.50
C ASP A 266 -14.30 -21.36 2.82
N ASP A 267 -13.01 -21.03 2.87
CA ASP A 267 -12.39 -20.38 4.02
C ASP A 267 -13.05 -19.00 4.28
N PRO A 268 -13.34 -18.63 5.55
CA PRO A 268 -14.00 -17.36 5.86
C PRO A 268 -13.25 -16.12 5.37
N GLU A 269 -11.90 -16.11 5.38
CA GLU A 269 -11.11 -15.00 4.88
C GLU A 269 -11.31 -14.82 3.37
N MET A 270 -11.27 -15.94 2.64
CA MET A 270 -11.51 -15.95 1.19
C MET A 270 -12.94 -15.50 0.85
N ALA A 271 -13.92 -16.01 1.59
CA ALA A 271 -15.32 -15.61 1.43
C ALA A 271 -15.53 -14.11 1.69
N ILE A 272 -14.95 -13.55 2.76
CA ILE A 272 -15.02 -12.10 3.05
C ILE A 272 -14.37 -11.30 1.92
N GLY A 273 -13.19 -11.72 1.44
CA GLY A 273 -12.49 -11.11 0.31
C GLY A 273 -13.36 -11.04 -0.94
N ASP A 274 -13.98 -12.16 -1.31
CA ASP A 274 -14.88 -12.25 -2.47
C ASP A 274 -16.10 -11.33 -2.35
N ARG A 275 -16.64 -11.17 -1.14
CA ARG A 275 -17.79 -10.28 -0.90
C ARG A 275 -17.39 -8.81 -1.02
N ARG A 276 -16.21 -8.42 -0.53
CA ARG A 276 -15.65 -7.07 -0.75
C ARG A 276 -15.46 -6.80 -2.25
N TRP A 277 -14.88 -7.75 -2.99
CA TRP A 277 -14.75 -7.64 -4.45
C TRP A 277 -16.08 -7.54 -5.17
N GLY A 278 -17.08 -8.32 -4.74
CA GLY A 278 -18.44 -8.24 -5.26
C GLY A 278 -19.08 -6.87 -5.05
N PHE A 279 -18.91 -6.27 -3.87
CA PHE A 279 -19.36 -4.91 -3.58
C PHE A 279 -18.69 -3.87 -4.48
N ILE A 280 -17.35 -3.94 -4.60
CA ILE A 280 -16.56 -3.03 -5.43
C ILE A 280 -16.96 -3.14 -6.91
N ALA A 281 -17.03 -4.36 -7.46
CA ALA A 281 -17.44 -4.60 -8.83
C ALA A 281 -18.87 -4.10 -9.09
N GLY A 282 -19.76 -4.23 -8.10
CA GLY A 282 -21.11 -3.66 -8.15
C GLY A 282 -21.10 -2.12 -8.22
N ALA A 283 -20.26 -1.48 -7.42
CA ALA A 283 -20.11 -0.02 -7.43
C ALA A 283 -19.49 0.50 -8.74
N CYS A 284 -18.39 -0.12 -9.19
CA CYS A 284 -17.71 0.24 -10.43
C CYS A 284 -18.60 0.03 -11.66
N ARG A 285 -19.37 -1.06 -11.73
CA ARG A 285 -20.32 -1.29 -12.83
C ARG A 285 -21.35 -0.17 -12.98
N ARG A 286 -21.71 0.50 -11.89
CA ARG A 286 -22.68 1.61 -11.89
C ARG A 286 -22.02 2.95 -12.19
N ALA A 287 -20.80 3.17 -11.69
CA ALA A 287 -20.12 4.45 -11.75
C ALA A 287 -19.16 4.60 -12.94
N VAL A 288 -18.69 3.50 -13.53
CA VAL A 288 -17.69 3.52 -14.61
C VAL A 288 -18.35 3.15 -15.93
N THR A 289 -18.08 3.95 -16.95
CA THR A 289 -18.52 3.69 -18.32
C THR A 289 -17.34 3.70 -19.27
N GLN A 290 -17.26 2.71 -20.16
CA GLN A 290 -16.29 2.69 -21.25
C GLN A 290 -16.83 3.54 -22.40
N VAL A 291 -16.11 4.60 -22.74
CA VAL A 291 -16.44 5.54 -23.81
C VAL A 291 -15.47 5.29 -24.98
N GLY A 292 -15.98 4.64 -26.02
CA GLY A 292 -15.22 4.33 -27.24
C GLY A 292 -14.45 3.01 -27.17
N PRO A 293 -13.93 2.53 -28.31
CA PRO A 293 -13.07 1.35 -28.33
C PRO A 293 -11.80 1.63 -27.52
N PRO A 294 -11.29 0.66 -26.73
CA PRO A 294 -10.05 0.85 -26.00
C PRO A 294 -8.94 1.27 -26.97
N LYS A 295 -8.22 2.35 -26.64
CA LYS A 295 -7.04 2.71 -27.40
C LYS A 295 -6.00 1.62 -27.15
N VAL A 296 -5.60 0.93 -28.20
CA VAL A 296 -4.54 -0.08 -28.13
C VAL A 296 -3.25 0.65 -27.75
N ASP A 297 -2.68 0.31 -26.60
CA ASP A 297 -1.39 0.86 -26.19
C ASP A 297 -0.30 0.29 -27.12
N ILE A 298 0.76 1.06 -27.38
CA ILE A 298 1.90 0.55 -28.16
C ILE A 298 2.51 -0.66 -27.44
N THR A 299 2.46 -0.66 -26.10
CA THR A 299 2.83 -1.80 -25.27
C THR A 299 1.98 -3.04 -25.58
N ASP A 300 0.66 -2.89 -25.73
CA ASP A 300 -0.23 -4.01 -26.06
C ASP A 300 0.12 -4.62 -27.42
N VAL A 301 0.49 -3.79 -28.41
CA VAL A 301 0.94 -4.28 -29.73
C VAL A 301 2.27 -5.03 -29.62
N ILE A 302 3.21 -4.52 -28.81
CA ILE A 302 4.50 -5.18 -28.58
C ILE A 302 4.28 -6.52 -27.88
N ASP A 303 3.48 -6.53 -26.81
CA ASP A 303 3.18 -7.75 -26.06
C ASP A 303 2.45 -8.78 -26.93
N ASP A 304 1.51 -8.36 -27.78
CA ASP A 304 0.86 -9.26 -28.74
C ASP A 304 1.86 -9.93 -29.69
N VAL A 305 2.90 -9.21 -30.12
CA VAL A 305 3.94 -9.76 -31.01
C VAL A 305 4.95 -10.61 -30.25
N VAL A 306 5.41 -10.14 -29.09
CA VAL A 306 6.44 -10.79 -28.27
C VAL A 306 5.91 -12.07 -27.63
N THR A 307 4.65 -12.08 -27.20
CA THR A 307 4.01 -13.25 -26.56
C THR A 307 3.30 -14.16 -27.57
N HIS A 308 3.29 -13.79 -28.86
CA HIS A 308 2.63 -14.58 -29.89
C HIS A 308 3.19 -16.01 -29.93
N ARG A 309 2.30 -17.02 -29.87
CA ARG A 309 2.67 -18.45 -29.83
C ARG A 309 3.66 -18.89 -30.92
N ILE A 310 3.61 -18.27 -32.10
CA ILE A 310 4.45 -18.63 -33.26
C ILE A 310 5.60 -17.64 -33.48
N ILE A 311 5.40 -16.34 -33.21
CA ILE A 311 6.39 -15.29 -33.52
C ILE A 311 7.28 -15.01 -32.31
N GLY A 312 6.76 -15.19 -31.10
CA GLY A 312 7.49 -15.02 -29.85
C GLY A 312 8.70 -15.94 -29.74
N ILE A 313 8.60 -17.20 -30.19
CA ILE A 313 9.73 -18.14 -30.13
C ILE A 313 10.90 -17.70 -31.04
N PRO A 314 10.72 -17.44 -32.35
CA PRO A 314 11.78 -16.88 -33.19
C PRO A 314 12.35 -15.55 -32.67
N LEU A 315 11.48 -14.64 -32.19
CA LEU A 315 11.90 -13.34 -31.68
C LEU A 315 12.74 -13.49 -30.40
N PHE A 316 12.33 -14.38 -29.49
CA PHE A 316 13.08 -14.72 -28.28
C PHE A 316 14.46 -15.29 -28.63
N ILE A 317 14.54 -16.23 -29.57
CA ILE A 317 15.82 -16.80 -30.02
C ILE A 317 16.71 -15.71 -30.62
N LEU A 318 16.15 -14.81 -31.45
CA LEU A 318 16.88 -13.70 -32.02
C LEU A 318 17.42 -12.74 -30.95
N MET A 319 16.58 -12.37 -29.99
CA MET A 319 16.98 -11.49 -28.88
C MET A 319 18.07 -12.14 -28.03
N MET A 320 17.93 -13.43 -27.74
CA MET A 320 18.94 -14.19 -26.99
C MET A 320 20.26 -14.27 -27.78
N TYR A 321 20.20 -14.51 -29.09
CA TYR A 321 21.37 -14.49 -29.97
C TYR A 321 22.06 -13.11 -29.97
N LEU A 322 21.31 -12.02 -30.13
CA LEU A 322 21.85 -10.66 -30.09
C LEU A 322 22.48 -10.32 -28.74
N MET A 323 21.87 -10.77 -27.64
CA MET A 323 22.45 -10.62 -26.31
C MET A 323 23.78 -11.37 -26.20
N PHE A 324 23.86 -12.63 -26.65
CA PHE A 324 25.11 -13.39 -26.64
C PHE A 324 26.19 -12.73 -27.51
N GLU A 325 25.85 -12.37 -28.75
CA GLU A 325 26.77 -11.69 -29.67
C GLU A 325 27.30 -10.38 -29.06
N MET A 326 26.42 -9.61 -28.41
CA MET A 326 26.78 -8.39 -27.71
C MET A 326 27.70 -8.67 -26.52
N VAL A 327 27.42 -9.68 -25.71
CA VAL A 327 28.28 -10.05 -24.55
C VAL A 327 29.67 -10.47 -25.01
N PHE A 328 29.79 -11.27 -26.06
CA PHE A 328 31.11 -11.69 -26.56
C PHE A 328 31.85 -10.54 -27.24
N THR A 329 31.16 -9.75 -28.06
CA THR A 329 31.77 -8.64 -28.82
C THR A 329 32.16 -7.47 -27.91
N LEU A 330 31.34 -7.15 -26.90
CA LEU A 330 31.67 -6.10 -25.91
C LEU A 330 32.57 -6.62 -24.78
N GLY A 331 32.61 -7.93 -24.56
CA GLY A 331 33.47 -8.57 -23.56
C GLY A 331 34.92 -8.72 -24.01
N GLU A 332 35.16 -8.91 -25.31
CA GLU A 332 36.51 -9.11 -25.88
C GLU A 332 37.46 -7.92 -25.62
N PRO A 333 37.08 -6.63 -25.80
CA PRO A 333 38.01 -5.53 -25.55
C PRO A 333 38.46 -5.39 -24.08
N PRO A 334 37.57 -5.46 -23.06
CA PRO A 334 37.98 -5.51 -21.65
C PRO A 334 38.88 -6.69 -21.31
N ILE A 335 38.58 -7.89 -21.83
CA ILE A 335 39.40 -9.09 -21.68
C ILE A 335 40.82 -8.81 -22.21
N HIS A 336 40.92 -8.24 -23.41
CA HIS A 336 42.20 -7.89 -24.02
C HIS A 336 42.98 -6.80 -23.24
N TRP A 337 42.29 -5.85 -22.62
CA TRP A 337 42.94 -4.85 -21.75
C TRP A 337 43.54 -5.49 -20.49
N ILE A 338 42.87 -6.51 -19.94
CA ILE A 338 43.36 -7.26 -18.78
C ILE A 338 44.60 -8.07 -19.19
N GLU A 339 44.57 -8.75 -20.35
CA GLU A 339 45.74 -9.46 -20.91
C GLU A 339 46.95 -8.52 -21.04
N LEU A 340 46.78 -7.39 -21.73
CA LEU A 340 47.84 -6.39 -21.91
C LEU A 340 48.36 -5.84 -20.58
N GLY A 341 47.49 -5.73 -19.57
CA GLY A 341 47.85 -5.34 -18.21
C GLY A 341 48.77 -6.35 -17.53
N PHE A 342 48.40 -7.64 -17.59
CA PHE A 342 49.22 -8.73 -17.04
C PHE A 342 50.53 -8.91 -17.80
N ASP A 343 50.53 -8.80 -19.13
CA ASP A 343 51.74 -8.85 -19.95
C ASP A 343 52.72 -7.72 -19.60
N ARG A 344 52.22 -6.49 -19.44
CA ARG A 344 53.06 -5.37 -19.01
C ARG A 344 53.62 -5.57 -17.60
N LEU A 345 52.81 -6.07 -16.68
CA LEU A 345 53.25 -6.37 -15.32
C LEU A 345 54.34 -7.45 -15.33
N ALA A 346 54.19 -8.49 -16.14
CA ALA A 346 55.18 -9.55 -16.33
C ALA A 346 56.51 -8.99 -16.87
N VAL A 347 56.46 -8.11 -17.89
CA VAL A 347 57.66 -7.47 -18.47
C VAL A 347 58.37 -6.57 -17.46
N ILE A 348 57.63 -5.76 -16.68
CA ILE A 348 58.21 -4.88 -15.66
C ILE A 348 58.92 -5.71 -14.58
N LEU A 349 58.26 -6.74 -14.07
CA LEU A 349 58.82 -7.62 -13.04
C LEU A 349 60.03 -8.42 -13.55
N ASN A 350 60.01 -8.83 -14.83
CA ASN A 350 61.16 -9.42 -15.51
C ASN A 350 62.36 -8.47 -15.59
N GLY A 351 62.13 -7.17 -15.77
CA GLY A 351 63.20 -6.16 -15.81
C GLY A 351 63.78 -5.79 -14.45
N MET A 352 62.99 -5.92 -13.37
CA MET A 352 63.40 -5.53 -12.01
C MET A 352 64.01 -6.69 -11.20
N MET A 353 63.68 -7.95 -11.51
CA MET A 353 64.15 -9.10 -10.75
C MET A 353 65.39 -9.77 -11.37
N ALA A 354 66.35 -10.10 -10.51
CA ALA A 354 67.51 -10.91 -10.88
C ALA A 354 67.06 -12.31 -11.33
N ASP A 355 67.75 -12.86 -12.33
CA ASP A 355 67.38 -14.11 -12.98
C ASP A 355 67.56 -15.29 -12.00
N THR A 356 66.44 -15.68 -11.38
CA THR A 356 66.37 -16.64 -10.28
C THR A 356 65.10 -17.47 -10.42
N TRP A 357 65.09 -18.66 -9.83
CA TRP A 357 63.91 -19.55 -9.82
C TRP A 357 62.64 -18.90 -9.23
N ILE A 358 62.81 -17.90 -8.35
CA ILE A 358 61.72 -17.12 -7.74
C ILE A 358 61.04 -16.22 -8.78
N ARG A 359 61.82 -15.65 -9.72
CA ARG A 359 61.29 -14.83 -10.82
C ARG A 359 60.39 -15.66 -11.71
N SER A 360 60.84 -16.84 -12.15
CA SER A 360 60.04 -17.75 -12.98
C SER A 360 58.77 -18.20 -12.25
N LEU A 361 58.82 -18.43 -10.94
CA LEU A 361 57.63 -18.80 -10.17
C LEU A 361 56.58 -17.67 -10.13
N ILE A 362 57.00 -16.41 -9.97
CA ILE A 362 56.09 -15.26 -9.86
C ILE A 362 55.57 -14.82 -11.23
N VAL A 363 56.45 -14.73 -12.23
CA VAL A 363 56.10 -14.24 -13.57
C VAL A 363 55.39 -15.31 -14.39
N ASP A 364 56.01 -16.48 -14.54
CA ASP A 364 55.48 -17.54 -15.40
C ASP A 364 54.42 -18.38 -14.68
N GLY A 365 54.57 -18.58 -13.37
CA GLY A 365 53.64 -19.34 -12.54
C GLY A 365 52.41 -18.53 -12.13
N ILE A 366 52.59 -17.49 -11.34
CA ILE A 366 51.46 -16.75 -10.74
C ILE A 366 50.83 -15.79 -11.76
N ILE A 367 51.62 -14.92 -12.40
CA ILE A 367 51.08 -13.89 -13.29
C ILE A 367 50.56 -14.50 -14.59
N GLY A 368 51.33 -15.38 -15.23
CA GLY A 368 50.87 -16.12 -16.41
C GLY A 368 49.68 -17.03 -16.11
N GLY A 369 49.71 -17.73 -14.97
CA GLY A 369 48.63 -18.65 -14.58
C GLY A 369 47.32 -17.96 -14.20
N VAL A 370 47.39 -16.87 -13.43
CA VAL A 370 46.21 -16.09 -13.01
C VAL A 370 45.67 -15.26 -14.17
N GLY A 371 46.55 -14.70 -15.01
CA GLY A 371 46.17 -13.98 -16.23
C GLY A 371 45.41 -14.87 -17.21
N GLY A 372 45.83 -16.13 -17.40
CA GLY A 372 45.15 -17.07 -18.29
C GLY A 372 43.81 -17.64 -17.76
N VAL A 373 43.48 -17.43 -16.48
CA VAL A 373 42.22 -17.90 -15.86
C VAL A 373 41.19 -16.76 -15.72
N LEU A 374 41.65 -15.50 -15.66
CA LEU A 374 40.81 -14.31 -15.48
C LEU A 374 40.28 -13.72 -16.80
N VAL A 375 40.78 -14.20 -17.92
CA VAL A 375 40.58 -13.68 -19.28
C VAL A 375 39.67 -14.63 -20.06
#